data_AF-A0A318NEI1-F1
#
_entry.id   AF-A0A318NEI1-F1
#
_cell.length_a   1.000
_cell.length_b   1.000
_cell.length_c   1.000
_cell.angle_alpha   90.00
_cell.angle_beta   90.00
_cell.angle_gamma   90.00
#
_symmetry.space_group_name_H-M   'P 1'
#
loop_
_entity.id
_entity.type
_entity.pdbx_description
1 polymer ?
#
loop_
_entity_poly.entity_id
_entity_poly.type
_entity_poly.pdbx_seq_one_letter_code
_entity_poly.pdbx_strand_id
1 'polypeptide(L)' 'DPAVAGWPEILEIHRITGDACSMLKVAAGSIGAFEGVIDRLAPYGQPSSTMVLSSPLDWHPITPLPN' A
#
# COMPACT_ATOMS: atom_id res chain seq x y z
N ASP A 1 -0.48 12.54 -7.32
CA ASP A 1 -1.77 12.98 -7.89
C ASP A 1 -2.87 12.69 -6.88
N PRO A 2 -3.69 13.69 -6.49
CA PRO A 2 -4.82 13.47 -5.58
C PRO A 2 -5.81 12.39 -6.06
N ALA A 3 -5.86 12.09 -7.36
CA ALA A 3 -6.73 11.06 -7.92
C ALA A 3 -6.43 9.66 -7.39
N VAL A 4 -5.18 9.36 -7.00
CA VAL A 4 -4.76 8.03 -6.52
C VAL A 4 -5.51 7.63 -5.26
N ALA A 5 -5.81 8.58 -4.37
CA ALA A 5 -6.57 8.32 -3.14
C ALA A 5 -8.04 7.95 -3.41
N GLY A 6 -8.54 8.21 -4.62
CA GLY A 6 -9.88 7.81 -5.05
C GLY A 6 -9.94 6.45 -5.76
N TRP A 7 -8.81 5.76 -5.91
CA TRP A 7 -8.78 4.46 -6.59
C TRP A 7 -9.23 3.36 -5.62
N PRO A 8 -10.18 2.49 -6.02
CA PRO A 8 -10.72 1.47 -5.13
C PRO A 8 -9.68 0.41 -4.72
N GLU A 9 -8.63 0.22 -5.52
CA GLU A 9 -7.56 -0.73 -5.22
C GLU A 9 -6.60 -0.23 -4.13
N ILE A 10 -6.56 1.08 -3.86
CA ILE A 10 -5.63 1.69 -2.90
C ILE A 10 -6.29 1.77 -1.52
N LEU A 11 -5.85 0.91 -0.60
CA LEU A 11 -6.41 0.84 0.75
C LEU A 11 -5.76 1.86 1.70
N GLU A 12 -4.46 2.07 1.55
CA GLU A 12 -3.69 2.99 2.38
C GLU A 12 -2.57 3.64 1.55
N ILE A 13 -2.25 4.90 1.85
CA ILE A 13 -1.11 5.63 1.27
C ILE A 13 -0.36 6.32 2.40
N HIS A 14 0.92 6.00 2.53
CA HIS A 14 1.80 6.57 3.54
C HIS A 14 2.96 7.28 2.87
N ARG A 15 3.21 8.53 3.25
CA ARG A 15 4.48 9.21 2.91
C ARG A 15 5.52 8.74 3.91
N ILE A 16 6.64 8.25 3.39
CA ILE A 16 7.70 7.65 4.20
C ILE A 16 9.02 8.36 3.94
N THR A 17 9.96 8.17 4.85
CA THR A 17 11.38 8.53 4.69
C THR A 17 12.16 7.31 4.23
N GLY A 18 13.21 7.50 3.42
CA GLY A 18 14.06 6.43 2.91
C GLY A 18 14.18 6.47 1.39
N ASP A 19 14.47 5.32 0.78
CA ASP A 19 14.73 5.21 -0.67
C ASP A 19 13.47 5.39 -1.52
N ALA A 20 12.29 5.07 -0.98
CA ALA A 20 11.01 5.32 -1.61
C ALA A 20 10.34 6.55 -1.00
N CYS A 21 9.56 7.28 -1.82
CA CYS A 21 8.84 8.46 -1.38
C CYS A 21 7.47 8.15 -0.76
N SER A 22 6.92 6.95 -1.01
CA SER A 22 5.60 6.52 -0.53
C SER A 22 5.49 5.00 -0.47
N MET A 23 4.68 4.51 0.46
CA MET A 23 4.26 3.11 0.56
C MET A 23 2.75 3.05 0.38
N LEU A 24 2.29 2.17 -0.51
CA LEU A 24 0.88 1.97 -0.78
C LEU A 24 0.49 0.54 -0.41
N LYS A 25 -0.63 0.38 0.29
CA LYS A 25 -1.26 -0.92 0.50
C LYS A 25 -2.35 -1.08 -0.55
N VAL A 26 -2.22 -2.10 -1.38
CA VAL A 26 -3.08 -2.32 -2.55
C VAL A 26 -3.83 -3.65 -2.40
N ALA A 27 -5.10 -3.65 -2.77
CA ALA A 27 -5.89 -4.86 -2.96
C ALA A 27 -6.32 -4.98 -4.43
N ALA A 28 -6.11 -6.15 -5.01
CA ALA A 28 -6.50 -6.46 -6.37
C ALA A 28 -7.15 -7.86 -6.41
N GLY A 29 -8.16 -8.03 -7.26
CA GLY A 29 -8.88 -9.30 -7.39
C GLY A 29 -8.11 -10.40 -8.14
N SER A 30 -7.02 -10.06 -8.81
CA SER A 30 -6.16 -10.98 -9.55
C SER A 30 -4.79 -10.34 -9.84
N ILE A 31 -3.83 -11.13 -10.31
CA ILE A 31 -2.53 -10.62 -10.77
C ILE A 31 -2.68 -9.64 -11.94
N GLY A 32 -3.53 -9.94 -12.93
CA GLY A 32 -3.74 -9.02 -14.05
C GLY A 32 -4.38 -7.69 -13.62
N ALA A 33 -5.27 -7.71 -12.63
CA ALA A 33 -5.79 -6.47 -12.05
C ALA A 33 -4.68 -5.69 -11.32
N PHE A 34 -3.78 -6.39 -10.61
CA PHE A 34 -2.63 -5.77 -9.95
C PHE A 34 -1.64 -5.14 -10.94
N GLU A 35 -1.33 -5.82 -12.04
CA GLU A 35 -0.51 -5.29 -13.14
C GLU A 35 -1.11 -3.98 -13.67
N GLY A 36 -2.43 -3.93 -13.87
CA GLY A 36 -3.13 -2.71 -14.26
C GLY A 36 -2.97 -1.55 -13.26
N VAL A 37 -2.91 -1.83 -11.95
CA VAL A 37 -2.60 -0.81 -10.93
C VAL A 37 -1.15 -0.33 -11.05
N ILE A 38 -0.21 -1.24 -11.25
CA ILE A 38 1.23 -0.93 -11.41
C ILE A 38 1.45 -0.06 -12.66
N ASP A 39 0.83 -0.41 -13.78
CA ASP A 39 0.91 0.38 -15.03
C ASP A 39 0.37 1.80 -14.83
N ARG A 40 -0.76 1.93 -14.11
CA ARG A 40 -1.33 3.24 -13.76
C ARG A 40 -0.43 4.04 -12.82
N LEU A 41 0.39 3.38 -12.00
CA LEU A 41 1.34 4.02 -11.09
C LEU A 41 2.67 4.39 -11.77
N ALA A 42 3.04 3.75 -12.88
CA ALA A 42 4.30 3.96 -13.58
C ALA A 42 4.65 5.44 -13.89
N PRO A 43 3.71 6.34 -14.22
CA PRO A 43 4.00 7.76 -14.41
C PRO A 43 4.54 8.49 -13.17
N TYR A 44 4.31 7.96 -11.96
CA TYR A 44 4.81 8.53 -10.71
C TYR A 44 6.21 8.03 -10.33
N GLY A 45 6.71 7.03 -11.04
CA GLY A 45 7.96 6.32 -10.76
C GLY A 45 7.77 4.81 -10.89
N GLN A 46 8.89 4.09 -11.00
CA GLN A 46 8.86 2.62 -11.09
C GLN A 46 8.46 2.02 -9.74
N PRO A 47 7.31 1.33 -9.63
CA PRO A 47 6.89 0.74 -8.37
C PRO A 47 7.74 -0.50 -8.03
N SER A 48 8.11 -0.65 -6.77
CA SER A 48 8.54 -1.92 -6.20
C SER A 48 7.37 -2.52 -5.43
N SER A 49 7.18 -3.84 -5.52
CA SER A 49 6.04 -4.51 -4.90
C SER A 49 6.45 -5.72 -4.08
N THR A 50 5.61 -6.04 -3.10
CA THR A 50 5.72 -7.25 -2.28
C THR A 50 4.30 -7.73 -1.97
N MET A 51 4.08 -9.04 -2.03
CA MET A 51 2.78 -9.64 -1.76
C MET A 51 2.67 -10.04 -0.29
N VAL A 52 1.60 -9.61 0.37
CA VAL A 52 1.28 -10.02 1.75
C VAL A 52 0.67 -11.42 1.70
N LEU A 53 1.37 -12.43 2.23
CA LEU A 53 0.87 -13.82 2.27
C LEU A 53 -0.04 -14.08 3.47
N SER A 54 0.23 -13.43 4.60
CA SER A 54 -0.59 -13.49 5.81
C SER A 54 -0.37 -12.24 6.66
N SER A 55 -1.35 -11.93 7.52
CA SER A 55 -1.26 -10.87 8.53
C SER A 55 -1.47 -11.52 9.90
N PRO A 56 -0.40 -12.03 10.53
CA PRO A 56 -0.53 -12.81 11.77
C PRO A 56 -0.87 -11.96 13.00
N LEU A 57 -0.73 -10.64 12.90
CA LEU A 57 -1.07 -9.69 13.93
C LEU A 57 -2.07 -8.67 13.37
N ASP A 58 -3.27 -8.65 13.95
CA ASP A 58 -4.27 -7.64 13.64
C ASP A 58 -3.89 -6.29 14.23
N TRP A 59 -4.55 -5.23 13.75
CA TRP A 59 -4.42 -3.92 14.35
C TRP A 59 -4.84 -3.96 15.82
N HIS A 60 -4.02 -3.39 16.69
CA HIS A 60 -4.36 -3.16 18.08
C HIS A 60 -3.95 -1.74 18.50
N PRO A 61 -4.68 -1.10 19.42
CA PRO A 61 -4.29 0.20 19.94
C PRO A 61 -3.04 0.08 20.80
N ILE A 62 -2.36 1.21 21.01
CA ILE A 62 -1.29 1.32 22.01
C ILE A 62 -1.96 1.40 23.39
N THR A 63 -1.60 0.47 24.27
CA THR A 63 -2.03 0.47 25.67
C THR A 63 -0.88 0.93 26.58
N PRO A 64 -1.18 1.59 27.71
CA PRO A 64 -0.17 1.88 28.73
C PRO A 64 0.54 0.60 29.18
N LEU A 65 1.83 0.71 29.51
CA LEU A 65 2.53 -0.38 30.20
C LEU A 65 1.86 -0.61 31.57
N PRO A 66 1.59 -1.87 31.96
CA PRO A 66 1.16 -2.16 33.32
C PRO A 66 2.26 -1.72 34.29
N ASN A 67 1.85 -1.13 35.42
CA ASN A 67 2.75 -0.71 36.51
C ASN A 67 3.54 -1.88 37.08
#